data_AF-A0A4Y1ZII8-F1
#
_entry.id   AF-A0A4Y1ZII8-F1
#
_cell.length_a   1.000
_cell.length_b   1.000
_cell.length_c   1.000
_cell.angle_alpha   90.00
_cell.angle_beta   90.00
_cell.angle_gamma   90.00
#
_symmetry.space_group_name_H-M   'P 1'
#
loop_
_entity.id
_entity.type
_entity.pdbx_description
1 polymer ?
#
loop_
_entity_poly.entity_id
_entity_poly.type
_entity_poly.pdbx_seq_one_letter_code
_entity_poly.pdbx_strand_id
1 'polypeptide(L)'
;MAYRHLVIRNPSRLSTKDEQLLIHQEETIRIPLEDICSITLEDPVITVTSALLSKCTEYQVELIICDRKRMPSGIIQPFNQHSRQKEVLEMQLKLSKPFIKRIWQKIVIRKLENQGHCLELLNKGDEAGKLFSISRSVESGDRSNREAYGAKYIFQLFLAKGFKDARKIHAILH
;
A
#
# COMPACT_ATOMS: atom_id res chain seq x y z
N MET A 1 13.09 10.41 -11.66
CA MET A 1 12.06 9.87 -10.74
C MET A 1 11.37 8.75 -11.49
N ALA A 2 11.34 7.54 -10.92
CA ALA A 2 10.56 6.45 -11.49
C ALA A 2 9.07 6.85 -11.57
N TYR A 3 8.37 6.42 -12.62
CA TYR A 3 6.96 6.77 -12.87
C TYR A 3 6.13 5.65 -13.49
N ARG A 4 6.75 4.54 -13.92
CA ARG A 4 6.06 3.46 -14.63
C ARG A 4 5.63 2.36 -13.67
N HIS A 5 4.36 1.97 -13.78
CA HIS A 5 3.83 0.76 -13.17
C HIS A 5 3.57 -0.26 -14.27
N LEU A 6 4.33 -1.35 -14.27
CA LEU A 6 4.23 -2.39 -15.29
C LEU A 6 3.35 -3.53 -14.79
N VAL A 7 2.43 -4.01 -15.63
CA VAL A 7 1.61 -5.18 -15.35
C VAL A 7 1.84 -6.21 -16.43
N ILE A 8 2.47 -7.33 -16.07
CA ILE A 8 2.86 -8.38 -17.00
C ILE A 8 1.85 -9.51 -16.90
N ARG A 9 0.99 -9.60 -17.92
CA ARG A 9 -0.16 -10.51 -17.98
C ARG A 9 0.02 -11.71 -18.90
N ASN A 10 1.08 -11.69 -19.70
CA ASN A 10 1.35 -12.72 -20.69
C ASN A 10 2.56 -13.55 -20.24
N PRO A 11 2.59 -14.85 -20.59
CA PRO A 11 3.77 -15.69 -20.40
C PRO A 11 5.01 -15.00 -20.94
N SER A 12 6.03 -14.86 -20.10
CA SER A 12 7.26 -14.16 -20.47
C SER A 12 8.42 -14.58 -19.58
N ARG A 13 9.64 -14.41 -20.11
CA ARG A 13 10.86 -14.50 -19.32
C ARG A 13 11.36 -13.09 -19.06
N LEU A 14 11.55 -12.75 -17.79
CA LEU A 14 12.04 -11.44 -17.36
C LEU A 14 13.50 -11.56 -16.95
N SER A 15 14.34 -10.70 -17.51
CA SER A 15 15.75 -10.63 -17.15
C SER A 15 16.23 -9.17 -17.13
N THR A 16 17.50 -8.95 -16.84
CA THR A 16 18.11 -7.62 -16.84
C THR A 16 19.39 -7.62 -17.66
N LYS A 17 19.63 -6.52 -18.38
CA LYS A 17 20.89 -6.24 -19.07
C LYS A 17 21.06 -4.73 -19.20
N ASP A 18 22.27 -4.23 -19.00
CA ASP A 18 22.62 -2.82 -19.17
C ASP A 18 21.68 -1.88 -18.36
N GLU A 19 21.37 -2.28 -17.11
CA GLU A 19 20.44 -1.60 -16.20
C GLU A 19 18.99 -1.46 -16.72
N GLN A 20 18.60 -2.30 -17.69
CA GLN A 20 17.26 -2.35 -18.26
C GLN A 20 16.57 -3.67 -17.91
N LEU A 21 15.28 -3.59 -17.59
CA LEU A 21 14.37 -4.72 -17.64
C LEU A 21 14.25 -5.21 -19.09
N LEU A 22 14.44 -6.51 -19.29
CA LEU A 22 14.15 -7.22 -20.52
C LEU A 22 12.93 -8.11 -20.32
N ILE A 23 11.89 -7.90 -21.14
CA ILE A 23 10.70 -8.74 -21.18
C ILE A 23 10.76 -9.54 -22.47
N HIS A 24 11.04 -10.84 -22.37
CA HIS A 24 11.11 -11.74 -23.52
C HIS A 24 9.74 -12.36 -23.79
N GLN A 25 9.13 -11.95 -24.91
CA GLN A 25 7.92 -12.53 -25.50
C GLN A 25 8.21 -12.86 -26.98
N GLU A 26 7.27 -12.65 -27.89
CA GLU A 26 7.54 -12.71 -29.34
C GLU A 26 8.65 -11.73 -29.74
N GLU A 27 8.62 -10.53 -29.15
CA GLU A 27 9.69 -9.56 -29.21
C GLU A 27 10.26 -9.29 -27.81
N THR A 28 11.50 -8.79 -27.75
CA THR A 28 12.10 -8.37 -26.49
C THR A 28 11.87 -6.88 -26.27
N ILE A 29 11.06 -6.56 -25.27
CA ILE A 29 10.83 -5.18 -24.83
C ILE A 29 11.91 -4.81 -23.81
N ARG A 30 12.44 -3.58 -23.91
CA ARG A 30 13.44 -3.05 -22.98
C ARG A 30 12.93 -1.80 -22.28
N ILE A 31 13.10 -1.74 -20.96
CA ILE A 31 12.68 -0.59 -20.15
C ILE A 31 13.76 -0.30 -19.11
N PRO A 32 14.29 0.93 -19.02
CA PRO A 32 15.24 1.31 -17.97
C PRO A 32 14.67 1.06 -16.58
N LEU A 33 15.45 0.48 -15.67
CA LEU A 33 14.96 0.18 -14.31
C LEU A 33 14.67 1.45 -13.51
N GLU A 34 15.41 2.53 -13.74
CA GLU A 34 15.22 3.85 -13.08
C GLU A 34 13.87 4.52 -13.37
N ASP A 35 13.19 4.09 -14.43
CA ASP A 35 11.88 4.59 -14.82
C ASP A 35 10.73 3.82 -14.16
N ILE A 36 11.01 2.68 -13.53
CA ILE A 36 9.99 1.73 -13.07
C ILE A 36 9.78 1.87 -11.56
N CYS A 37 8.53 2.12 -11.14
CA CYS A 37 8.13 2.10 -9.74
C CYS A 37 7.78 0.68 -9.28
N SER A 38 7.01 -0.05 -10.09
CA SER A 38 6.57 -1.39 -9.74
C SER A 38 6.38 -2.29 -10.95
N ILE A 39 6.51 -3.59 -10.73
CA ILE A 39 6.21 -4.65 -11.70
C ILE A 39 5.28 -5.66 -11.03
N THR A 40 4.07 -5.79 -11.59
CA THR A 40 3.08 -6.78 -11.17
C THR A 40 3.14 -8.00 -12.09
N LEU A 41 3.39 -9.17 -11.52
CA LEU A 41 3.48 -10.45 -12.21
C LEU A 41 2.16 -11.20 -12.07
N GLU A 42 1.27 -11.06 -13.07
CA GLU A 42 -0.08 -11.66 -13.02
C GLU A 42 -0.13 -13.10 -13.56
N ASP A 43 0.70 -13.44 -14.54
CA ASP A 43 0.68 -14.76 -15.17
C ASP A 43 1.61 -15.76 -14.46
N PRO A 44 1.13 -16.96 -14.08
CA PRO A 44 1.91 -17.94 -13.31
C PRO A 44 3.07 -18.59 -14.09
N VAL A 45 3.12 -18.42 -15.42
CA VAL A 45 4.20 -18.95 -16.28
C VAL A 45 5.38 -17.98 -16.36
N ILE A 46 5.23 -16.76 -15.84
CA ILE A 46 6.31 -15.77 -15.86
C ILE A 46 7.52 -16.29 -15.09
N THR A 47 8.67 -16.27 -15.75
CA THR A 47 9.96 -16.66 -15.15
C THR A 47 10.81 -15.42 -14.93
N VAL A 48 11.40 -15.26 -13.75
CA VAL A 48 12.23 -14.11 -13.39
C VAL A 48 13.63 -14.57 -13.03
N THR A 49 14.67 -13.94 -13.59
CA THR A 49 16.05 -14.28 -13.22
C THR A 49 16.43 -13.68 -11.86
N SER A 50 17.29 -14.36 -11.11
CA SER A 50 17.84 -13.84 -9.84
C SER A 50 18.55 -12.49 -9.99
N ALA A 51 19.23 -12.28 -11.12
CA ALA A 51 19.88 -11.01 -11.44
C ALA A 51 18.87 -9.84 -11.54
N LEU A 52 17.71 -10.07 -12.16
CA LEU A 52 16.66 -9.05 -12.22
C LEU A 52 16.07 -8.80 -10.84
N LEU A 53 15.82 -9.83 -10.03
CA LEU A 53 15.36 -9.65 -8.64
C LEU A 53 16.32 -8.77 -7.84
N SER A 54 17.62 -9.05 -7.91
CA SER A 54 18.66 -8.25 -7.25
C SER A 54 18.64 -6.80 -7.74
N LYS A 55 18.55 -6.58 -9.05
CA LYS A 55 18.51 -5.23 -9.63
C LYS A 55 17.23 -4.47 -9.27
N CYS A 56 16.08 -5.11 -9.25
CA CYS A 56 14.85 -4.49 -8.77
C CYS A 56 15.00 -4.00 -7.33
N THR A 57 15.64 -4.78 -6.46
CA THR A 57 15.87 -4.35 -5.08
C THR A 57 16.82 -3.15 -4.96
N GLU A 58 17.87 -3.10 -5.79
CA GLU A 58 18.83 -1.97 -5.84
C GLU A 58 18.16 -0.68 -6.33
N TYR A 59 17.32 -0.78 -7.36
CA TYR A 59 16.57 0.35 -7.94
C TYR A 59 15.27 0.67 -7.20
N GLN A 60 14.97 -0.05 -6.11
CA GLN A 60 13.72 0.10 -5.35
C GLN A 60 12.45 -0.08 -6.21
N VAL A 61 12.53 -0.98 -7.19
CA VAL A 61 11.39 -1.42 -8.00
C VAL A 61 10.58 -2.44 -7.20
N GLU A 62 9.34 -2.10 -6.86
CA GLU A 62 8.45 -2.99 -6.11
C GLU A 62 7.97 -4.14 -7.00
N LEU A 63 8.29 -5.37 -6.62
CA LEU A 63 7.82 -6.56 -7.32
C LEU A 63 6.60 -7.15 -6.61
N ILE A 64 5.47 -7.14 -7.30
CA ILE A 64 4.18 -7.67 -6.81
C ILE A 64 3.91 -9.00 -7.49
N ILE A 65 3.74 -10.05 -6.70
CA ILE A 65 3.46 -11.41 -7.15
C ILE A 65 1.97 -11.67 -7.00
N CYS A 66 1.32 -12.22 -8.01
CA CYS A 66 -0.10 -12.59 -7.94
C CYS A 66 -0.30 -14.10 -7.79
N ASP A 67 -1.43 -14.48 -7.18
CA ASP A 67 -1.91 -15.86 -7.16
C ASP A 67 -2.56 -16.29 -8.49
N ARG A 68 -3.09 -17.51 -8.54
CA ARG A 68 -3.80 -18.05 -9.73
C ARG A 68 -5.07 -17.27 -10.11
N LYS A 69 -5.62 -16.46 -9.20
CA LYS A 69 -6.78 -15.59 -9.45
C LYS A 69 -6.36 -14.19 -9.91
N ARG A 70 -5.06 -13.97 -10.15
CA ARG A 70 -4.45 -12.67 -10.47
C ARG A 70 -4.62 -11.63 -9.36
N MET A 71 -4.76 -12.10 -8.11
CA MET A 71 -4.79 -11.23 -6.94
C MET A 71 -3.39 -11.11 -6.36
N PRO A 72 -2.90 -9.91 -6.00
CA PRO A 72 -1.65 -9.74 -5.27
C PRO A 72 -1.60 -10.68 -4.05
N SER A 73 -0.56 -11.51 -3.99
CA SER A 73 -0.37 -12.54 -2.96
C SER A 73 0.95 -12.41 -2.22
N GLY A 74 1.87 -11.62 -2.75
CA GLY A 74 3.14 -11.32 -2.10
C GLY A 74 3.89 -10.19 -2.77
N ILE A 75 4.93 -9.73 -2.08
CA ILE A 75 5.88 -8.75 -2.55
C ILE A 75 7.29 -9.16 -2.20
N ILE A 76 8.29 -8.65 -2.93
CA ILE A 76 9.70 -8.85 -2.59
C ILE A 76 10.17 -7.68 -1.74
N GLN A 77 10.51 -7.98 -0.49
CA GLN A 77 11.04 -6.99 0.44
C GLN A 77 12.57 -7.04 0.42
N PRO A 78 13.25 -5.95 0.03
CA PRO A 78 14.70 -5.88 0.11
C PRO A 78 15.15 -5.90 1.58
N PHE A 79 16.20 -6.67 1.88
CA PHE A 79 16.94 -6.51 3.14
C PHE A 79 17.76 -5.22 3.14
N ASN A 80 18.41 -4.90 4.25
CA ASN A 80 19.14 -3.65 4.42
C ASN A 80 20.26 -3.49 3.36
N GLN A 81 19.99 -2.78 2.26
CA GLN A 81 20.92 -2.63 1.13
C GLN A 81 21.87 -1.44 1.28
N HIS A 82 21.60 -0.51 2.21
CA HIS A 82 22.39 0.71 2.37
C HIS A 82 22.71 1.03 3.83
N SER A 83 23.94 1.50 4.09
CA SER A 83 24.42 1.91 5.42
C SER A 83 23.52 2.96 6.10
N ARG A 84 22.87 3.83 5.31
CA ARG A 84 21.90 4.84 5.80
C ARG A 84 20.69 4.22 6.49
N GLN A 85 20.26 3.02 6.11
CA GLN A 85 19.12 2.35 6.76
C GLN A 85 19.43 1.99 8.21
N LYS A 86 20.68 1.68 8.55
CA LYS A 86 21.09 1.44 9.95
C LYS A 86 20.88 2.71 10.78
N GLU A 87 21.36 3.85 10.29
CA GLU A 87 21.21 5.13 10.98
C GLU A 87 19.72 5.50 11.17
N VAL A 88 18.91 5.32 10.13
CA VAL A 88 17.45 5.52 10.19
C VAL A 88 16.80 4.59 11.21
N LEU A 89 17.18 3.30 11.23
CA LEU A 89 16.65 2.34 12.18
C LEU A 89 17.03 2.71 13.62
N GLU A 90 18.28 3.12 13.85
CA GLU A 90 18.72 3.60 15.17
C GLU A 90 17.95 4.86 15.60
N MET A 91 17.66 5.78 14.69
CA MET A 91 16.80 6.94 14.98
C MET A 91 15.38 6.51 15.34
N GLN A 92 14.79 5.55 14.61
CA GLN A 92 13.47 5.01 14.91
C GLN A 92 13.42 4.35 16.30
N LEU A 93 14.45 3.57 16.66
CA LEU A 93 14.55 2.91 17.97
C LEU A 93 14.69 3.91 19.13
N LYS A 94 15.31 5.07 18.88
CA LYS A 94 15.47 6.15 19.87
C LYS A 94 14.21 7.01 20.05
N LEU A 95 13.18 6.84 19.23
CA LEU A 95 11.95 7.64 19.33
C LEU A 95 11.26 7.42 20.68
N SER A 96 10.93 8.51 21.36
CA SER A 96 10.23 8.44 22.64
C SER A 96 8.80 7.94 22.47
N LYS A 97 8.31 7.12 23.41
CA LYS A 97 6.91 6.65 23.43
C LYS A 97 5.89 7.81 23.35
N PRO A 98 6.06 8.95 24.06
CA PRO A 98 5.15 10.09 23.92
C PRO A 98 5.13 10.69 22.51
N PHE A 99 6.27 10.76 21.83
CA PHE A 99 6.34 11.27 20.46
C PHE A 99 5.60 10.38 19.47
N ILE A 100 5.83 9.06 19.54
CA ILE A 100 5.12 8.06 18.72
C ILE A 100 3.61 8.18 18.89
N LYS A 101 3.13 8.28 20.15
CA LYS A 101 1.69 8.43 20.45
C LYS A 101 1.08 9.69 19.85
N ARG A 102 1.80 10.82 19.85
CA ARG A 102 1.33 12.08 19.25
C ARG A 102 1.28 12.00 17.72
N ILE A 103 2.27 11.39 17.08
CA ILE A 103 2.26 11.18 15.62
C ILE A 103 1.06 10.30 15.25
N TRP A 104 0.92 9.17 15.92
CA TRP A 104 -0.17 8.23 15.66
C TRP A 104 -1.54 8.89 15.89
N GLN A 105 -1.70 9.71 16.93
CA GLN A 105 -2.93 10.49 17.17
C GLN A 105 -3.27 11.40 15.98
N LYS A 106 -2.28 12.13 15.43
CA LYS A 106 -2.49 12.98 14.25
C LYS A 106 -2.93 12.17 13.03
N ILE A 107 -2.35 10.98 12.82
CA ILE A 107 -2.74 10.08 11.72
C ILE A 107 -4.21 9.66 11.87
N VAL A 108 -4.63 9.26 13.07
CA VAL A 108 -6.02 8.85 13.34
C VAL A 108 -7.00 10.00 13.18
N ILE A 109 -6.69 11.19 13.70
CA ILE A 109 -7.51 12.38 13.51
C ILE A 109 -7.71 12.62 12.01
N ARG A 110 -6.63 12.60 11.23
CA ARG A 110 -6.71 12.85 9.79
C ARG A 110 -7.47 11.75 9.04
N LYS A 111 -7.33 10.49 9.46
CA LYS A 111 -8.12 9.36 8.93
C LYS A 111 -9.62 9.61 9.13
N LEU A 112 -10.04 9.99 10.33
CA LEU A 112 -11.44 10.26 10.66
C LEU A 112 -11.99 11.49 9.92
N GLU A 113 -11.18 12.54 9.77
CA GLU A 113 -11.53 13.71 8.97
C GLU A 113 -11.73 13.35 7.50
N ASN A 114 -10.80 12.61 6.89
CA ASN A 114 -10.92 12.17 5.50
C ASN A 114 -12.16 11.29 5.31
N GLN A 115 -12.46 10.42 6.28
CA GLN A 115 -13.69 9.63 6.30
C GLN A 115 -14.95 10.52 6.36
N GLY A 116 -14.92 11.61 7.14
CA GLY A 116 -15.97 12.64 7.16
C GLY A 116 -16.14 13.33 5.81
N HIS A 117 -15.05 13.77 5.18
CA HIS A 117 -15.09 14.38 3.85
C HIS A 117 -15.64 13.43 2.77
N CYS A 118 -15.31 12.14 2.83
CA CYS A 118 -15.94 11.15 1.95
C CYS A 118 -17.46 11.08 2.12
N LEU A 119 -17.99 11.27 3.33
CA LEU A 119 -19.43 11.33 3.57
C LEU A 119 -20.06 12.63 3.04
N GLU A 120 -19.36 13.76 3.15
CA GLU A 120 -19.82 15.03 2.55
C GLU A 120 -19.99 14.90 1.04
N LEU A 121 -19.02 14.27 0.35
CA LEU A 121 -19.10 13.99 -1.08
C LEU A 121 -20.28 13.08 -1.48
N LEU A 122 -20.81 12.31 -0.52
CA LEU A 122 -21.97 11.45 -0.70
C LEU A 122 -23.28 12.12 -0.24
N ASN A 123 -23.28 13.43 0.01
CA ASN A 123 -24.39 14.22 0.53
C ASN A 123 -24.90 13.70 1.90
N LYS A 124 -23.97 13.26 2.76
CA LYS A 124 -24.23 12.76 4.12
C LYS A 124 -23.65 13.69 5.19
N GLY A 125 -24.08 14.95 5.16
CA GLY A 125 -23.53 16.02 5.99
C GLY A 125 -23.67 15.77 7.50
N ASP A 126 -24.81 15.25 7.95
CA ASP A 126 -25.04 14.95 9.37
C ASP A 126 -24.09 13.85 9.87
N GLU A 127 -23.91 12.80 9.06
CA GLU A 127 -22.98 11.72 9.39
C GLU A 127 -21.51 12.15 9.33
N ALA A 128 -21.16 13.02 8.39
CA ALA A 128 -19.86 13.66 8.34
C ALA A 128 -19.58 14.49 9.60
N GLY A 129 -20.56 15.31 10.04
CA GLY A 129 -20.47 16.10 11.26
C GLY A 129 -20.14 15.26 12.50
N LYS A 130 -20.72 14.06 12.60
CA LYS A 130 -20.41 13.11 13.67
C LYS A 130 -18.96 12.60 13.60
N LEU A 131 -18.43 12.28 12.41
CA LEU A 131 -17.03 11.86 12.27
C LEU A 131 -16.05 12.97 12.65
N PHE A 132 -16.32 14.23 12.26
CA PHE A 132 -15.50 15.36 12.69
C PHE A 132 -15.57 15.59 14.21
N SER A 133 -16.71 15.31 14.83
CA SER A 133 -16.80 15.34 16.30
C SER A 133 -15.98 14.23 16.96
N ILE A 134 -15.97 13.03 16.37
CA ILE A 134 -15.17 11.91 16.86
C ILE A 134 -13.67 12.23 16.73
N SER A 135 -13.23 12.81 15.60
CA SER A 135 -11.83 13.16 15.37
C SER A 135 -11.29 14.14 16.42
N ARG A 136 -12.08 15.16 16.80
CA ARG A 136 -11.71 16.12 17.87
C ARG A 136 -11.55 15.49 19.26
N SER A 137 -12.12 14.30 19.48
CA SER A 137 -12.08 13.59 20.77
C SER A 137 -10.99 12.52 20.87
N VAL A 138 -10.15 12.35 19.83
CA VAL A 138 -9.07 11.35 19.84
C VAL A 138 -8.00 11.78 20.83
N GLU A 139 -7.75 10.96 21.85
CA GLU A 139 -6.72 11.21 22.85
C GLU A 139 -5.35 10.67 22.43
N SER A 140 -4.29 11.08 23.15
CA SER A 140 -2.93 10.57 22.89
C SER A 140 -2.86 9.05 23.10
N GLY A 141 -2.60 8.32 22.00
CA GLY A 141 -2.62 6.86 21.98
C GLY A 141 -4.02 6.24 22.03
N ASP A 142 -5.06 7.02 21.69
CA ASP A 142 -6.46 6.63 21.55
C ASP A 142 -6.99 5.69 22.64
N ARG A 143 -6.82 6.11 23.89
CA ARG A 143 -7.30 5.35 25.05
C ARG A 143 -8.81 5.11 25.03
N SER A 144 -9.57 6.01 24.38
CA SER A 144 -11.02 5.90 24.23
C SER A 144 -11.46 5.24 22.92
N ASN A 145 -10.54 4.65 22.15
CA ASN A 145 -10.80 3.85 20.95
C ASN A 145 -11.69 4.55 19.89
N ARG A 146 -11.45 5.85 19.70
CA ARG A 146 -12.14 6.70 18.74
C ARG A 146 -11.88 6.29 17.31
N GLU A 147 -10.71 5.71 17.00
CA GLU A 147 -10.44 5.16 15.68
C GLU A 147 -11.43 4.04 15.34
N ALA A 148 -11.54 3.02 16.19
CA ALA A 148 -12.43 1.90 15.93
C ALA A 148 -13.90 2.32 16.00
N TYR A 149 -14.25 3.24 16.90
CA TYR A 149 -15.60 3.79 16.98
C TYR A 149 -16.01 4.50 15.67
N GLY A 150 -15.15 5.38 15.15
CA GLY A 150 -15.40 6.06 13.87
C GLY A 150 -15.41 5.10 12.69
N ALA A 151 -14.49 4.13 12.64
CA ALA A 151 -14.47 3.09 11.63
C ALA A 151 -15.76 2.25 11.63
N LYS A 152 -16.23 1.81 12.80
CA LYS A 152 -17.50 1.07 12.93
C LYS A 152 -18.66 1.90 12.41
N TYR A 153 -18.72 3.18 12.78
CA TYR A 153 -19.78 4.08 12.36
C TYR A 153 -19.82 4.22 10.83
N ILE A 154 -18.67 4.48 10.18
CA ILE A 154 -18.64 4.65 8.73
C ILE A 154 -18.91 3.34 7.97
N PHE A 155 -18.38 2.21 8.44
CA PHE A 155 -18.67 0.92 7.81
C PHE A 155 -20.15 0.54 7.93
N GLN A 156 -20.81 0.85 9.06
CA GLN A 156 -22.26 0.63 9.19
C GLN A 156 -23.04 1.45 8.15
N LEU A 157 -22.64 2.69 7.89
CA LEU A 157 -23.30 3.53 6.87
C LEU A 157 -23.11 3.01 5.45
N PHE A 158 -21.91 2.50 5.13
CA PHE A 158 -21.63 1.90 3.82
C PHE A 158 -22.30 0.52 3.64
N LEU A 159 -22.34 -0.31 4.68
CA LEU A 159 -22.90 -1.66 4.64
C LEU A 159 -24.44 -1.67 4.69
N ALA A 160 -25.08 -0.73 5.39
CA ALA A 160 -26.53 -0.67 5.55
C ALA A 160 -27.31 -0.46 4.25
N LYS A 161 -26.66 0.00 3.16
CA LYS A 161 -27.31 0.28 1.87
C LYS A 161 -27.25 -0.86 0.83
N GLY A 162 -26.83 -2.08 1.19
CA GLY A 162 -27.01 -3.26 0.32
C GLY A 162 -25.83 -4.23 0.22
N PHE A 163 -24.73 -3.99 0.93
CA PHE A 163 -23.57 -4.89 0.91
C PHE A 163 -23.65 -5.90 2.06
N LYS A 164 -24.42 -6.97 1.85
CA LYS A 164 -24.63 -8.04 2.86
C LYS A 164 -23.41 -8.95 3.09
N ASP A 165 -22.34 -8.83 2.29
CA ASP A 165 -21.17 -9.71 2.40
C ASP A 165 -19.92 -8.91 2.74
N ALA A 166 -19.72 -8.67 4.05
CA ALA A 166 -18.55 -7.99 4.59
C ALA A 166 -17.22 -8.61 4.10
N ARG A 167 -17.22 -9.90 3.73
CA ARG A 167 -16.06 -10.62 3.19
C ARG A 167 -15.59 -10.09 1.84
N LYS A 168 -16.51 -9.65 0.96
CA LYS A 168 -16.14 -9.08 -0.35
C LYS A 168 -15.53 -7.69 -0.22
N ILE A 169 -16.01 -6.90 0.73
CA ILE A 169 -15.42 -5.58 1.04
C ILE A 169 -14.06 -5.75 1.67
N HIS A 170 -13.90 -6.72 2.59
CA HIS A 170 -12.59 -7.03 3.16
C HIS A 170 -11.60 -7.47 2.07
N ALA A 171 -12.03 -8.28 1.10
CA ALA A 171 -11.17 -8.75 0.00
C ALA A 171 -10.83 -7.66 -1.05
N ILE A 172 -11.51 -6.51 -1.04
CA ILE A 172 -11.21 -5.37 -1.92
C ILE A 172 -10.33 -4.34 -1.17
N LEU A 173 -10.47 -4.25 0.16
CA LEU A 173 -9.77 -3.29 1.00
C LEU A 173 -8.44 -3.81 1.57
N HIS A 174 -8.23 -5.13 1.57
CA HIS A 174 -7.00 -5.81 1.97
C HIS A 174 -6.35 -6.49 0.77
#